data_AF-A0A4Y7Q3Q8-F1
#
_entry.id   AF-A0A4Y7Q3Q8-F1
#
_cell.length_a   1.000
_cell.length_b   1.000
_cell.length_c   1.000
_cell.angle_alpha   90.00
_cell.angle_beta   90.00
_cell.angle_gamma   90.00
#
_symmetry.space_group_name_H-M   'P 1'
#
loop_
_entity.id
_entity.type
_entity.pdbx_description
1 polymer ?
#
loop_
_entity_poly.entity_id
_entity_poly.type
_entity_poly.pdbx_seq_one_letter_code
_entity_poly.pdbx_strand_id
1 'polypeptide(L)'
;MRQDSEESEYSSSYGEFDYDLDDELDFTPKSGQVVWVYVKDMATWYPGFVMNLRCKDIRDRHGRIQMAYPVKYRRNLRRHFSSMLGEMKPDTQEVRQLLAEAGVDVRMQLSEAGDELNDKLRRRGLWR
;
A
#
# COMPACT_ATOMS: atom_id res chain seq x y z
N MET A 1 8.75 6.20 53.27
CA MET A 1 8.82 6.56 51.84
C MET A 1 9.53 5.46 51.09
N ARG A 2 8.80 4.51 50.51
CA ARG A 2 9.22 3.73 49.34
C ARG A 2 7.93 3.49 48.54
N GLN A 3 7.85 4.15 47.40
CA GLN A 3 6.81 3.91 46.41
C GLN A 3 7.38 2.82 45.50
N ASP A 4 6.85 1.61 45.63
CA ASP A 4 7.04 0.58 44.63
C ASP A 4 6.32 1.05 43.35
N SER A 5 7.12 1.26 42.31
CA SER A 5 6.65 1.64 40.98
C SER A 5 6.19 0.38 40.27
N GLU A 6 4.88 0.23 40.13
CA GLU A 6 4.26 -0.82 39.33
C GLU A 6 4.63 -0.60 37.86
N GLU A 7 5.47 -1.48 37.32
CA GLU A 7 5.71 -1.60 35.87
C GLU A 7 4.39 -1.93 35.18
N SER A 8 3.86 -0.98 34.41
CA SER A 8 2.75 -1.23 33.52
C SER A 8 3.28 -2.05 32.33
N GLU A 9 3.17 -3.37 32.42
CA GLU A 9 3.31 -4.26 31.27
C GLU A 9 2.17 -3.96 30.30
N TYR A 10 2.41 -3.02 29.37
CA TYR A 10 1.54 -2.76 28.24
C TYR A 10 1.64 -3.96 27.29
N SER A 11 0.89 -5.02 27.62
CA SER A 11 0.69 -6.18 26.75
C SER A 11 -0.10 -5.72 25.53
N SER A 12 0.65 -5.22 24.55
CA SER A 12 0.21 -4.83 23.23
C SER A 12 -0.21 -6.09 22.48
N SER A 13 -1.40 -6.61 22.78
CA SER A 13 -2.05 -7.69 22.03
C SER A 13 -2.52 -7.18 20.67
N TYR A 14 -1.60 -6.73 19.82
CA TYR A 14 -1.83 -6.72 18.39
C TYR A 14 -1.54 -8.14 17.93
N GLY A 15 -2.58 -8.82 17.45
CA GLY A 15 -2.45 -10.17 16.95
C GLY A 15 -1.28 -10.26 15.98
N GLU A 16 -0.43 -11.27 16.20
CA GLU A 16 0.48 -11.86 15.22
C GLU A 16 -0.33 -12.21 13.96
N PHE A 17 -0.60 -11.21 13.13
CA PHE A 17 -0.86 -11.45 11.72
C PHE A 17 0.52 -11.41 11.08
N ASP A 18 1.09 -12.60 10.91
CA ASP A 18 2.28 -12.85 10.11
C ASP A 18 1.92 -12.47 8.66
N TYR A 19 2.04 -11.18 8.33
CA TYR A 19 1.72 -10.66 7.01
C TYR A 19 2.97 -10.79 6.16
N ASP A 20 3.01 -11.73 5.22
CA ASP A 20 4.07 -11.74 4.20
C ASP A 20 3.72 -10.83 3.01
N LEU A 21 4.75 -10.24 2.39
CA LEU A 21 4.58 -9.39 1.21
C LEU A 21 3.97 -10.17 0.02
N ASP A 22 4.25 -11.47 -0.05
CA ASP A 22 3.74 -12.36 -1.10
C ASP A 22 2.34 -12.91 -0.79
N ASP A 23 1.82 -12.71 0.43
CA ASP A 23 0.52 -13.23 0.80
C ASP A 23 -0.63 -12.55 0.05
N GLU A 24 -1.63 -13.35 -0.31
CA GLU A 24 -2.89 -12.84 -0.80
C GLU A 24 -3.60 -12.09 0.33
N LEU A 25 -3.87 -10.81 0.12
CA LEU A 25 -4.57 -10.00 1.11
C LEU A 25 -5.96 -9.64 0.58
N ASP A 26 -6.99 -10.18 1.20
CA ASP A 26 -8.37 -9.79 0.89
C ASP A 26 -8.65 -8.41 1.49
N PHE A 27 -8.35 -7.37 0.71
CA PHE A 27 -8.75 -6.02 1.02
C PHE A 27 -9.32 -5.32 -0.21
N THR A 28 -10.30 -4.45 0.05
CA THR A 28 -10.95 -3.64 -0.99
C THR A 28 -10.48 -2.19 -0.89
N PRO A 29 -9.53 -1.75 -1.73
CA PRO A 29 -9.09 -0.36 -1.72
C PRO A 29 -10.20 0.59 -2.17
N LYS A 30 -10.22 1.78 -1.56
CA LYS A 30 -11.14 2.87 -1.93
C LYS A 30 -10.49 3.79 -2.96
N SER A 31 -11.30 4.40 -3.83
CA SER A 31 -10.83 5.45 -4.74
C SER A 31 -10.13 6.56 -3.97
N GLY A 32 -8.91 6.92 -4.39
CA GLY A 32 -8.06 7.92 -3.75
C GLY A 32 -7.17 7.38 -2.62
N GLN A 33 -7.32 6.12 -2.23
CA GLN A 33 -6.47 5.49 -1.20
C GLN A 33 -5.05 5.26 -1.73
N VAL A 34 -4.06 5.48 -0.85
CA VAL A 34 -2.66 5.14 -1.10
C VAL A 34 -2.45 3.65 -0.82
N VAL A 35 -1.77 2.99 -1.74
CA VAL A 35 -1.46 1.55 -1.70
C VAL A 35 -0.05 1.31 -2.19
N TRP A 36 0.56 0.22 -1.76
CA TRP A 36 1.81 -0.29 -2.31
C TRP A 36 1.50 -1.30 -3.40
N VAL A 37 2.17 -1.18 -4.54
CA VAL A 37 2.02 -2.10 -5.67
C VAL A 37 3.35 -2.71 -6.07
N TYR A 38 3.36 -4.03 -6.25
CA TYR A 38 4.53 -4.76 -6.70
C TYR A 38 4.58 -4.81 -8.22
N VAL A 39 5.67 -4.32 -8.79
CA VAL A 39 5.88 -4.31 -10.24
C VAL A 39 6.87 -5.40 -10.59
N LYS A 40 6.34 -6.54 -11.05
CA LYS A 40 7.12 -7.73 -11.44
C LYS A 40 8.27 -7.42 -12.40
N ASP A 41 8.04 -6.53 -13.36
CA ASP A 41 9.03 -6.14 -14.37
C ASP A 41 10.28 -5.46 -13.76
N MET A 42 10.14 -4.88 -12.56
CA MET A 42 11.20 -4.16 -11.84
C MET A 42 11.56 -4.86 -10.52
N ALA A 43 10.89 -5.96 -10.19
CA ALA A 43 11.00 -6.71 -8.94
C ALA A 43 11.02 -5.80 -7.69
N THR A 44 10.17 -4.76 -7.68
CA THR A 44 10.15 -3.78 -6.59
C THR A 44 8.75 -3.25 -6.32
N TRP A 45 8.57 -2.76 -5.10
CA TRP A 45 7.34 -2.12 -4.65
C TRP A 45 7.39 -0.62 -4.88
N TYR A 46 6.24 -0.07 -5.28
CA TYR A 46 6.04 1.36 -5.47
C TYR A 46 4.80 1.84 -4.73
N PRO A 47 4.81 3.04 -4.17
CA PRO A 47 3.59 3.68 -3.70
C PRO A 47 2.79 4.13 -4.91
N GLY A 48 1.49 3.92 -4.82
CA GLY A 48 0.52 4.31 -5.81
C GLY A 48 -0.76 4.77 -5.15
N PHE A 49 -1.66 5.30 -5.96
CA PHE A 49 -2.97 5.75 -5.52
C PHE A 49 -4.04 5.13 -6.41
N VAL A 50 -5.06 4.57 -5.75
CA VAL A 50 -6.18 3.94 -6.42
C VAL A 50 -6.98 5.02 -7.13
N MET A 51 -7.14 4.86 -8.43
CA MET A 51 -7.85 5.81 -9.28
C MET A 51 -9.35 5.62 -9.11
N ASN A 52 -10.11 6.70 -9.23
CA ASN A 52 -11.57 6.63 -9.35
C ASN A 52 -11.99 6.21 -10.76
N LEU A 53 -11.61 5.00 -11.15
CA LEU A 53 -11.90 4.37 -12.44
C LEU A 53 -12.54 3.00 -12.19
N ARG A 54 -13.25 2.47 -13.19
CA ARG A 54 -13.90 1.16 -13.05
C ARG A 54 -12.85 0.07 -12.81
N CYS A 55 -13.12 -0.79 -11.83
CA CYS A 55 -12.37 -2.02 -11.64
C CYS A 55 -12.57 -2.96 -12.83
N LYS A 56 -11.60 -3.86 -13.03
CA LYS A 56 -11.62 -4.83 -14.11
C LYS A 56 -11.58 -6.24 -13.54
N ASP A 57 -12.41 -7.11 -14.09
CA ASP A 57 -12.33 -8.54 -13.83
C ASP A 57 -11.11 -9.12 -14.55
N ILE A 58 -10.24 -9.77 -13.77
CA ILE A 58 -9.08 -10.51 -14.28
C ILE A 58 -9.23 -11.98 -13.90
N ARG A 59 -8.58 -12.87 -14.63
CA ARG A 59 -8.53 -14.30 -14.28
C ARG A 59 -7.21 -14.62 -13.63
N ASP A 60 -7.24 -15.36 -12.53
CA ASP A 60 -6.04 -15.94 -11.92
C ASP A 60 -5.54 -17.17 -12.70
N ARG A 61 -4.44 -17.77 -12.22
CA ARG A 61 -3.87 -19.00 -12.80
C ARG A 61 -4.78 -20.22 -12.69
N HIS A 62 -5.75 -20.20 -11.78
CA HIS A 62 -6.74 -21.26 -11.55
C HIS A 62 -8.07 -20.98 -12.26
N GLY A 63 -8.17 -19.91 -13.07
CA GLY A 63 -9.36 -19.52 -13.80
C GLY A 63 -10.44 -18.79 -12.98
N ARG A 64 -10.16 -18.44 -11.71
CA ARG A 64 -11.09 -17.68 -10.86
C ARG A 64 -11.09 -16.21 -11.25
N ILE A 65 -12.26 -15.58 -11.19
CA ILE A 65 -12.42 -14.16 -11.47
C ILE A 65 -11.99 -13.38 -10.21
N GLN A 66 -11.05 -12.47 -10.39
CA GLN A 66 -10.56 -11.56 -9.36
C GLN A 66 -10.77 -10.11 -9.78
N MET A 67 -10.99 -9.23 -8.81
CA MET A 67 -11.12 -7.80 -9.08
C MET A 67 -9.73 -7.15 -9.13
N ALA A 68 -9.50 -6.37 -10.17
CA ALA A 68 -8.28 -5.58 -10.34
C ALA A 68 -8.61 -4.08 -10.32
N TYR A 69 -7.86 -3.35 -9.51
CA TYR A 69 -8.07 -1.94 -9.25
C TYR A 69 -7.07 -1.11 -10.05
N PRO A 70 -7.53 -0.06 -10.74
CA PRO A 70 -6.64 0.84 -11.46
C PRO A 70 -5.83 1.67 -10.48
N VAL A 71 -4.50 1.51 -10.50
CA VAL A 71 -3.57 2.29 -9.68
C VAL A 71 -2.66 3.09 -10.57
N LYS A 72 -2.47 4.35 -10.19
CA LYS A 72 -1.42 5.19 -10.76
C LYS A 72 -0.25 5.23 -9.79
N TYR A 73 0.94 4.94 -10.30
CA TYR A 73 2.17 4.81 -9.53
C TYR A 73 3.33 5.38 -10.36
N ARG A 74 4.48 5.64 -9.70
CA ARG A 74 5.71 6.12 -10.35
C ARG A 74 5.44 7.25 -11.37
N ARG A 75 4.93 8.38 -10.88
CA ARG A 75 4.59 9.60 -11.64
C ARG A 75 3.37 9.49 -12.53
N ASN A 76 3.43 8.72 -13.62
CA ASN A 76 2.37 8.68 -14.63
C ASN A 76 2.01 7.28 -15.14
N LEU A 77 2.65 6.24 -14.59
CA LEU A 77 2.32 4.87 -14.95
C LEU A 77 0.97 4.49 -14.35
N ARG A 78 0.17 3.76 -15.14
CA ARG A 78 -1.15 3.29 -14.74
C ARG A 78 -1.25 1.82 -15.09
N ARG A 79 -1.64 1.00 -14.11
CA ARG A 79 -1.85 -0.44 -14.30
C ARG A 79 -2.96 -0.90 -13.37
N HIS A 80 -3.58 -2.02 -13.70
CA HIS A 80 -4.53 -2.68 -12.81
C HIS A 80 -3.78 -3.71 -11.97
N PHE A 81 -4.02 -3.70 -10.67
CA PHE A 81 -3.42 -4.63 -9.72
C PHE A 81 -4.53 -5.29 -8.89
N SER A 82 -4.32 -6.53 -8.49
CA SER A 82 -5.28 -7.26 -7.65
C SER A 82 -4.71 -7.45 -6.25
N SER A 83 -5.54 -7.20 -5.24
CA SER A 83 -5.22 -7.45 -3.83
C SER A 83 -5.05 -8.94 -3.54
N MET A 84 -5.86 -9.78 -4.21
CA MET A 84 -5.88 -11.24 -4.10
C MET A 84 -4.72 -11.94 -4.83
N LEU A 85 -3.80 -11.21 -5.48
CA LEU A 85 -2.63 -11.78 -6.17
C LEU A 85 -1.31 -11.42 -5.49
N GLY A 86 -1.34 -10.81 -4.30
CA GLY A 86 -0.15 -10.30 -3.63
C GLY A 86 0.52 -9.13 -4.35
N GLU A 87 -0.07 -8.59 -5.43
CA GLU A 87 0.51 -7.50 -6.22
C GLU A 87 0.20 -6.11 -5.62
N MET A 88 -0.64 -6.05 -4.59
CA MET A 88 -1.03 -4.82 -3.93
C MET A 88 -1.17 -5.04 -2.42
N LYS A 89 -0.72 -4.07 -1.63
CA LYS A 89 -0.89 -4.01 -0.17
C LYS A 89 -1.38 -2.62 0.27
N PRO A 90 -2.13 -2.52 1.38
CA PRO A 90 -2.53 -1.22 1.92
C PRO A 90 -1.31 -0.46 2.44
N ASP A 91 -1.39 0.87 2.45
CA ASP A 91 -0.37 1.71 3.06
C ASP A 91 -0.53 1.76 4.59
N THR A 92 -0.13 0.69 5.28
CA THR A 92 -0.09 0.57 6.75
C THR A 92 1.33 0.64 7.29
N GLN A 93 1.48 0.89 8.59
CA GLN A 93 2.80 0.89 9.23
C GLN A 93 3.49 -0.47 9.13
N GLU A 94 2.74 -1.56 9.30
CA GLU A 94 3.23 -2.94 9.19
C GLU A 94 3.77 -3.22 7.78
N VAL A 95 3.01 -2.90 6.72
CA VAL A 95 3.46 -3.06 5.33
C VAL A 95 4.71 -2.24 5.06
N ARG A 96 4.79 -1.00 5.58
CA ARG A 96 5.99 -0.17 5.42
C ARG A 96 7.22 -0.77 6.12
N GLN A 97 7.04 -1.44 7.26
CA GLN A 97 8.13 -2.15 7.95
C GLN A 97 8.61 -3.34 7.13
N LEU A 98 7.69 -4.19 6.67
CA LEU A 98 8.00 -5.33 5.80
C LEU A 98 8.73 -4.91 4.52
N LEU A 99 8.29 -3.81 3.90
CA LEU A 99 8.95 -3.26 2.72
C LEU A 99 10.37 -2.76 3.03
N ALA A 100 10.57 -2.10 4.17
CA ALA A 100 11.89 -1.65 4.59
C ALA A 100 12.83 -2.83 4.88
N GLU A 101 12.33 -3.89 5.51
CA GLU A 101 13.05 -5.15 5.75
C GLU A 101 13.42 -5.86 4.44
N ALA A 102 12.54 -5.79 3.43
CA ALA A 102 12.81 -6.27 2.08
C ALA A 102 13.75 -5.35 1.25
N GLY A 103 14.31 -4.29 1.86
CA GLY A 103 15.27 -3.38 1.21
C GLY A 103 14.63 -2.33 0.29
N VAL A 104 13.31 -2.12 0.38
CA VAL A 104 12.63 -1.04 -0.33
C VAL A 104 12.83 0.26 0.44
N ASP A 105 13.41 1.28 -0.19
CA ASP A 105 13.54 2.60 0.44
C ASP A 105 12.18 3.33 0.45
N VAL A 106 11.40 3.04 1.48
CA VAL A 106 10.06 3.60 1.72
C VAL A 106 10.10 5.14 1.80
N ARG A 107 11.17 5.73 2.34
CA ARG A 107 11.29 7.18 2.54
C ARG A 107 11.46 7.92 1.23
N MET A 108 12.32 7.43 0.34
CA MET A 108 12.48 8.04 -0.99
C MET A 108 11.20 7.91 -1.82
N GLN A 109 10.56 6.74 -1.79
CA GLN A 109 9.38 6.48 -2.61
C GLN A 109 8.16 7.31 -2.19
N LEU A 110 7.93 7.49 -0.88
CA LEU A 110 6.82 8.32 -0.39
C LEU A 110 7.06 9.82 -0.65
N SER A 111 8.32 10.27 -0.67
CA SER A 111 8.65 11.67 -1.00
C SER A 111 8.27 12.01 -2.45
N GLU A 112 8.57 11.12 -3.41
CA GLU A 112 8.17 11.28 -4.81
C GLU A 112 6.64 11.26 -4.98
N ALA A 113 5.95 10.43 -4.21
CA ALA A 113 4.49 10.36 -4.23
C ALA A 113 3.83 11.59 -3.59
N GLY A 114 4.39 12.13 -2.51
CA GLY A 114 3.91 13.30 -1.79
C GLY A 114 4.04 14.59 -2.61
N ASP A 115 5.18 14.77 -3.28
CA ASP A 115 5.40 15.90 -4.19
C ASP A 115 4.40 15.88 -5.36
N GLU A 116 4.04 14.70 -5.87
CA GLU A 116 3.05 14.54 -6.93
C GLU A 116 1.63 14.91 -6.48
N LEU A 117 1.24 14.53 -5.26
CA LEU A 117 -0.07 14.88 -4.71
C LEU A 117 -0.19 16.41 -4.55
N ASN A 118 0.85 17.05 -4.03
CA ASN A 118 0.91 18.51 -3.90
C ASN A 118 0.89 19.21 -5.26
N ASP A 119 1.63 18.72 -6.25
CA ASP A 119 1.62 19.29 -7.60
C ASP A 119 0.24 19.18 -8.28
N LYS A 120 -0.47 18.07 -8.10
CA LYS A 120 -1.86 17.94 -8.61
C LYS A 120 -2.84 18.86 -7.92
N LEU A 121 -2.75 19.01 -6.60
CA LEU A 121 -3.60 19.95 -5.86
C LEU A 121 -3.38 21.39 -6.36
N ARG A 122 -2.12 21.74 -6.67
CA ARG A 122 -1.77 23.03 -7.30
C ARG A 122 -2.35 23.19 -8.70
N ARG A 123 -2.21 22.18 -9.58
CA ARG A 123 -2.74 22.25 -10.96
C ARG A 123 -4.28 22.27 -11.04
N ARG A 124 -4.97 21.73 -10.04
CA ARG A 124 -6.45 21.74 -9.97
C ARG A 124 -7.03 23.04 -9.40
N GLY A 125 -6.21 24.03 -9.05
CA GLY A 125 -6.68 25.32 -8.55
C GLY A 125 -7.36 25.23 -7.17
N LEU A 126 -7.14 24.16 -6.41
CA LEU A 126 -7.69 23.95 -5.06
C LEU A 126 -6.85 24.62 -3.96
N TRP A 127 -5.96 25.54 -4.35
CA TRP A 127 -5.26 26.47 -3.46
C TRP A 127 -5.64 27.90 -3.84
N ARG A 128 -6.84 28.30 -3.40
CA ARG A 128 -7.19 29.63 -2.88
C ARG A 128 -8.51 29.52 -2.15
#